data_AF-A0A4R5WRI9-F1
#
_entry.id   AF-A0A4R5WRI9-F1
#
_cell.length_a   1.000
_cell.length_b   1.000
_cell.length_c   1.000
_cell.angle_alpha   90.00
_cell.angle_beta   90.00
_cell.angle_gamma   90.00
#
_symmetry.space_group_name_H-M   'P 1'
#
loop_
_entity.id
_entity.type
_entity.pdbx_description
1 polymer ?
#
loop_
_entity_poly.entity_id
_entity_poly.type
_entity_poly.pdbx_seq_one_letter_code
_entity_poly.pdbx_strand_id
1 'polypeptide(L)'
;MQGHEMRSLADLAGEGTRVLTTLVRDVHHGIASRVFTSIGPAAKPVQVIHDATASTIYSMVDGAVRGSLYGAGALAAHTLSNDDDETVLARPRVAGAIAAVNGIYGDEMTNRENGFALSMQVRRKGQPVELTADSIAQAFPKPTGRIAVFVHGWCMTERSWWRAPRTGETLRPYGKRLRKDLDFTPVFVRYNSGHHISENGQALADVLHRLHELWPTAVDDVVLIGHSMGGLVSRSACHYGRDRDHAWTDAVRHVVCLGSPHLGADLEKGVNMAAWALAKLPETRGLAAFLNTRSAGVKDLRYGALLHEDWRDCDPDEFLRDRCQEVPFLPHAVYHFVSTTAAPRAVGLIMGDHLVRPKSAAGVGRSRKVPFEAAHGLTLTGLNHFDLLNHPSIYDKLLAWLAHSPALAQSESVG
;
A
#
# COMPACT_ATOMS: atom_id res chain seq x y z
N MET A 1 8.80 -9.89 -24.10
CA MET A 1 7.68 -9.63 -23.18
C MET A 1 6.63 -10.65 -23.51
N GLN A 2 6.03 -11.29 -22.51
CA GLN A 2 5.11 -12.39 -22.74
C GLN A 2 3.81 -11.87 -23.39
N GLY A 3 3.12 -12.70 -24.19
CA GLY A 3 1.96 -12.24 -24.97
C GLY A 3 0.82 -11.67 -24.11
N HIS A 4 0.62 -12.22 -22.91
CA HIS A 4 -0.38 -11.72 -21.96
C HIS A 4 0.02 -10.38 -21.31
N GLU A 5 1.32 -10.11 -21.12
CA GLU A 5 1.83 -8.84 -20.58
C GLU A 5 1.61 -7.71 -21.59
N MET A 6 1.73 -7.98 -22.91
CA MET A 6 1.41 -7.01 -23.96
C MET A 6 -0.07 -6.63 -23.99
N ARG A 7 -0.96 -7.62 -23.86
CA ARG A 7 -2.40 -7.37 -23.77
C ARG A 7 -2.76 -6.58 -22.52
N SER A 8 -2.22 -6.99 -21.36
CA SER A 8 -2.45 -6.29 -20.09
C SER A 8 -1.93 -4.84 -20.11
N LEU A 9 -0.87 -4.54 -20.86
CA LEU A 9 -0.31 -3.20 -21.00
C LEU A 9 -1.20 -2.31 -21.87
N ALA A 10 -1.73 -2.87 -22.96
CA ALA A 10 -2.71 -2.20 -23.80
C ALA A 10 -4.01 -1.90 -23.04
N ASP A 11 -4.49 -2.85 -22.25
CA ASP A 11 -5.65 -2.67 -21.38
C ASP A 11 -5.41 -1.56 -20.36
N LEU A 12 -4.23 -1.54 -19.73
CA LEU A 12 -3.85 -0.49 -18.79
C LEU A 12 -3.79 0.90 -19.45
N ALA A 13 -3.22 1.00 -20.66
CA ALA A 13 -3.14 2.26 -21.40
C ALA A 13 -4.52 2.75 -21.87
N GLY A 14 -5.38 1.83 -22.32
CA GLY A 14 -6.76 2.13 -22.68
C GLY A 14 -7.55 2.66 -21.48
N GLU A 15 -7.28 2.10 -20.30
CA GLU A 15 -7.94 2.50 -19.07
C GLU A 15 -7.50 3.88 -18.57
N GLY A 16 -6.19 4.17 -18.57
CA GLY A 16 -5.69 5.51 -18.26
C GLY A 16 -6.30 6.57 -19.17
N THR A 17 -6.53 6.23 -20.44
CA THR A 17 -7.20 7.14 -21.39
C THR A 17 -8.69 7.32 -21.05
N ARG A 18 -9.41 6.24 -20.68
CA ARG A 18 -10.83 6.32 -20.28
C ARG A 18 -11.02 7.25 -19.08
N VAL A 19 -10.17 7.14 -18.08
CA VAL A 19 -10.25 7.99 -16.87
C VAL A 19 -10.12 9.47 -17.27
N LEU A 20 -9.19 9.79 -18.17
CA LEU A 20 -9.00 11.15 -18.67
C LEU A 20 -10.16 11.66 -19.54
N THR A 21 -10.63 10.85 -20.50
CA THR A 21 -11.75 11.23 -21.38
C THR A 21 -13.04 11.41 -20.57
N THR A 22 -13.26 10.58 -19.54
CA THR A 22 -14.37 10.72 -18.59
C THR A 22 -14.27 12.02 -17.80
N LEU A 23 -13.10 12.35 -17.25
CA LEU A 23 -12.89 13.62 -16.55
C LEU A 23 -13.22 14.83 -17.44
N VAL A 24 -12.73 14.85 -18.69
CA VAL A 24 -12.99 15.95 -19.62
C VAL A 24 -14.48 16.04 -19.97
N ARG A 25 -15.14 14.89 -20.21
CA ARG A 25 -16.58 14.84 -20.47
C ARG A 25 -17.38 15.40 -19.30
N ASP A 26 -17.05 15.01 -18.08
CA ASP A 26 -17.80 15.40 -16.89
C ASP A 26 -17.62 16.89 -16.57
N VAL A 27 -16.42 17.43 -16.76
CA VAL A 27 -16.16 18.89 -16.67
C VAL A 27 -16.96 19.65 -17.74
N HIS A 28 -16.96 19.17 -18.98
CA HIS A 28 -17.75 19.76 -20.07
C HIS A 28 -19.25 19.76 -19.73
N HIS A 29 -19.80 18.63 -19.29
CA HIS A 29 -21.21 18.53 -18.89
C HIS A 29 -21.55 19.47 -17.73
N GLY A 30 -20.67 19.59 -16.75
CA GLY A 30 -20.86 20.50 -15.63
C GLY A 30 -20.90 21.97 -16.07
N ILE A 31 -19.95 22.40 -16.92
CA ILE A 31 -19.93 23.76 -17.48
C ILE A 31 -21.20 24.03 -18.30
N ALA A 32 -21.57 23.12 -19.21
CA ALA A 32 -22.76 23.25 -20.03
C ALA A 32 -24.03 23.34 -19.18
N SER A 33 -24.15 22.49 -18.16
CA SER A 33 -25.28 22.50 -17.23
C SER A 33 -25.44 23.83 -16.50
N ARG A 34 -24.33 24.45 -16.07
CA ARG A 34 -24.35 25.78 -15.44
C ARG A 34 -24.88 26.85 -16.38
N VAL A 35 -24.40 26.84 -17.63
CA VAL A 35 -24.82 27.80 -18.67
C VAL A 35 -26.31 27.61 -18.98
N PHE A 36 -26.77 26.39 -19.24
CA PHE A 36 -28.19 26.13 -19.52
C PHE A 36 -29.09 26.46 -18.33
N THR A 37 -28.64 26.18 -17.10
CA THR A 37 -29.39 26.57 -15.88
C THR A 37 -29.50 28.09 -15.75
N SER A 38 -28.45 28.84 -16.10
CA SER A 38 -28.47 30.31 -16.05
C SER A 38 -29.43 30.95 -17.07
N ILE A 39 -29.68 30.29 -18.19
CA ILE A 39 -30.64 30.74 -19.23
C ILE A 39 -32.09 30.36 -18.85
N GLY A 40 -32.26 29.27 -18.10
CA GLY A 40 -33.56 28.83 -17.57
C GLY A 40 -34.32 27.88 -18.50
N PRO A 41 -35.61 27.60 -18.21
CA PRO A 41 -36.38 26.51 -18.83
C PRO A 41 -36.47 26.55 -20.36
N ALA A 42 -36.35 27.75 -20.96
CA ALA A 42 -36.41 27.94 -22.41
C ALA A 42 -35.25 27.26 -23.16
N ALA A 43 -34.10 27.03 -22.52
CA ALA A 43 -32.94 26.40 -23.17
C ALA A 43 -33.01 24.85 -23.18
N LYS A 44 -34.02 24.25 -22.55
CA LYS A 44 -34.10 22.80 -22.31
C LYS A 44 -34.09 21.94 -23.59
N PRO A 45 -34.76 22.32 -24.70
CA PRO A 45 -34.65 21.56 -25.95
C PRO A 45 -33.23 21.55 -26.53
N VAL A 46 -32.53 22.70 -26.46
CA VAL A 46 -31.15 22.83 -26.94
C VAL A 46 -30.19 22.06 -26.05
N GLN A 47 -30.40 22.09 -24.73
CA GLN A 47 -29.63 21.31 -23.76
C GLN A 47 -29.69 19.81 -24.06
N VAL A 48 -30.89 19.26 -24.32
CA VAL A 48 -31.05 17.83 -24.64
C VAL A 48 -30.26 17.43 -25.90
N ILE A 49 -30.29 18.25 -26.95
CA ILE A 49 -29.55 18.00 -28.20
C ILE A 49 -28.04 18.09 -27.96
N HIS A 50 -27.60 19.11 -27.21
CA HIS A 50 -26.20 19.29 -26.83
C HIS A 50 -25.68 18.07 -26.08
N ASP A 51 -26.39 17.63 -25.04
CA ASP A 51 -25.96 16.53 -24.17
C ASP A 51 -25.90 15.21 -24.96
N ALA A 52 -26.87 14.96 -25.84
CA ALA A 52 -26.86 13.79 -26.73
C ALA A 52 -25.67 13.81 -27.70
N THR A 53 -25.35 14.97 -28.27
CA THR A 53 -24.24 15.14 -29.22
C THR A 53 -22.90 14.98 -28.51
N ALA A 54 -22.72 15.65 -27.37
CA ALA A 54 -21.53 15.53 -26.54
C ALA A 54 -21.32 14.08 -26.10
N SER A 55 -22.34 13.42 -25.56
CA SER A 55 -22.27 12.01 -25.16
C SER A 55 -21.86 11.10 -26.33
N THR A 56 -22.40 11.32 -27.52
CA THR A 56 -22.06 10.54 -28.72
C THR A 56 -20.59 10.73 -29.12
N ILE A 57 -20.12 11.97 -29.16
CA ILE A 57 -18.73 12.30 -29.50
C ILE A 57 -17.76 11.65 -28.51
N TYR A 58 -18.00 11.79 -27.19
CA TYR A 58 -17.13 11.18 -26.19
C TYR A 58 -17.13 9.65 -26.26
N SER A 59 -18.28 9.02 -26.53
CA SER A 59 -18.35 7.56 -26.72
C SER A 59 -17.59 7.10 -27.97
N MET A 60 -17.63 7.87 -29.06
CA MET A 60 -16.85 7.56 -30.27
C MET A 60 -15.34 7.71 -30.04
N VAL A 61 -14.92 8.77 -29.36
CA VAL A 61 -13.50 9.00 -29.02
C VAL A 61 -12.98 7.88 -28.11
N ASP A 62 -13.73 7.52 -27.06
CA ASP A 62 -13.35 6.43 -26.15
C ASP A 62 -13.25 5.08 -26.89
N GLY A 63 -14.26 4.76 -27.72
CA GLY A 63 -14.29 3.55 -28.53
C GLY A 63 -13.14 3.47 -29.54
N ALA A 64 -12.81 4.57 -30.23
CA ALA A 64 -11.73 4.62 -31.20
C ALA A 64 -10.36 4.43 -30.54
N VAL A 65 -10.11 5.13 -29.42
CA VAL A 65 -8.84 5.00 -28.70
C VAL A 65 -8.66 3.59 -28.13
N ARG A 66 -9.70 3.04 -27.48
CA ARG A 66 -9.67 1.67 -26.96
C ARG A 66 -9.47 0.63 -28.05
N GLY A 67 -10.23 0.72 -29.13
CA GLY A 67 -10.12 -0.19 -30.27
C GLY A 67 -8.71 -0.17 -30.86
N SER A 68 -8.10 1.01 -30.97
CA SER A 68 -6.74 1.15 -31.47
C SER A 68 -5.68 0.55 -30.52
N LEU A 69 -5.79 0.79 -29.22
CA LEU A 69 -4.83 0.28 -28.23
C LEU A 69 -4.94 -1.23 -28.05
N TYR A 70 -6.15 -1.75 -27.94
CA TYR A 70 -6.40 -3.20 -27.87
C TYR A 70 -5.97 -3.90 -29.15
N GLY A 71 -6.32 -3.35 -30.32
CA GLY A 71 -5.91 -3.88 -31.62
C GLY A 71 -4.38 -3.90 -31.79
N ALA A 72 -3.70 -2.81 -31.40
CA ALA A 72 -2.24 -2.75 -31.41
C ALA A 72 -1.60 -3.73 -30.41
N GLY A 73 -2.17 -3.87 -29.21
CA GLY A 73 -1.71 -4.80 -28.19
C GLY A 73 -1.87 -6.26 -28.60
N ALA A 74 -3.02 -6.63 -29.18
CA ALA A 74 -3.28 -7.96 -29.71
C ALA A 74 -2.36 -8.29 -30.90
N LEU A 75 -2.15 -7.33 -31.81
CA LEU A 75 -1.24 -7.51 -32.95
C LEU A 75 0.22 -7.66 -32.48
N ALA A 76 0.68 -6.82 -31.55
CA ALA A 76 2.01 -6.92 -30.97
C ALA A 76 2.18 -8.24 -30.20
N ALA A 77 1.17 -8.67 -29.44
CA ALA A 77 1.15 -9.98 -28.79
C ALA A 77 1.28 -11.12 -29.80
N HIS A 78 0.63 -11.06 -30.95
CA HIS A 78 0.74 -12.12 -31.96
C HIS A 78 2.04 -12.10 -32.78
N THR A 79 2.69 -10.95 -32.94
CA THR A 79 3.81 -10.78 -33.89
C THR A 79 5.18 -10.65 -33.22
N LEU A 80 5.21 -10.22 -31.95
CA LEU A 80 6.44 -9.87 -31.23
C LEU A 80 6.59 -10.59 -29.88
N SER A 81 5.61 -11.40 -29.46
CA SER A 81 5.72 -12.12 -28.18
C SER A 81 6.67 -13.30 -28.29
N ASN A 82 7.42 -13.52 -27.20
CA ASN A 82 8.05 -14.79 -26.93
C ASN A 82 7.71 -15.18 -25.50
N ASP A 83 7.09 -16.34 -25.30
CA ASP A 83 6.66 -16.80 -23.97
C ASP A 83 7.83 -17.30 -23.11
N ASP A 84 8.98 -17.58 -23.74
CA ASP A 84 10.23 -17.88 -23.04
C ASP A 84 10.92 -16.63 -22.46
N ASP A 85 10.42 -15.43 -22.76
CA ASP A 85 10.98 -14.20 -22.20
C ASP A 85 10.68 -14.09 -20.70
N GLU A 86 11.66 -13.58 -19.95
CA GLU A 86 11.50 -13.25 -18.54
C GLU A 86 10.40 -12.20 -18.35
N THR A 87 9.52 -12.40 -17.35
CA THR A 87 8.44 -11.45 -17.03
C THR A 87 8.96 -10.02 -16.85
N VAL A 88 8.23 -9.03 -17.37
CA VAL A 88 8.63 -7.63 -17.21
C VAL A 88 8.63 -7.17 -15.75
N LEU A 89 7.91 -7.86 -14.86
CA LEU A 89 7.92 -7.63 -13.42
C LEU A 89 9.25 -7.99 -12.73
N ALA A 90 10.15 -8.69 -13.43
CA ALA A 90 11.53 -8.91 -12.99
C ALA A 90 12.41 -7.65 -13.19
N ARG A 91 12.04 -6.74 -14.11
CA ARG A 91 12.81 -5.52 -14.39
C ARG A 91 12.50 -4.42 -13.35
N PRO A 92 13.50 -3.84 -12.66
CA PRO A 92 13.24 -2.93 -11.53
C PRO A 92 12.40 -1.70 -11.88
N ARG A 93 12.70 -1.04 -13.00
CA ARG A 93 11.99 0.17 -13.41
C ARG A 93 10.53 -0.11 -13.78
N VAL A 94 10.29 -1.22 -14.47
CA VAL A 94 8.94 -1.63 -14.89
C VAL A 94 8.11 -2.07 -13.69
N ALA A 95 8.68 -2.89 -12.80
CA ALA A 95 8.03 -3.28 -11.55
C ALA A 95 7.67 -2.07 -10.66
N GLY A 96 8.55 -1.07 -10.59
CA GLY A 96 8.27 0.18 -9.88
C GLY A 96 7.11 0.98 -10.50
N ALA A 97 7.06 1.09 -11.82
CA ALA A 97 5.96 1.77 -12.51
C ALA A 97 4.62 1.04 -12.30
N ILE A 98 4.60 -0.29 -12.46
CA ILE A 98 3.40 -1.11 -12.23
C ILE A 98 2.95 -1.03 -10.77
N ALA A 99 3.87 -1.03 -9.81
CA ALA A 99 3.54 -0.87 -8.40
C ALA A 99 2.96 0.52 -8.08
N ALA A 100 3.44 1.57 -8.73
CA ALA A 100 2.86 2.91 -8.60
C ALA A 100 1.42 2.95 -9.13
N VAL A 101 1.17 2.33 -10.29
CA VAL A 101 -0.18 2.20 -10.84
C VAL A 101 -1.09 1.38 -9.91
N ASN A 102 -0.60 0.24 -9.38
CA ASN A 102 -1.33 -0.56 -8.40
C ASN A 102 -1.62 0.22 -7.13
N GLY A 103 -0.67 1.01 -6.62
CA GLY A 103 -0.94 1.86 -5.46
C GLY A 103 -2.03 2.89 -5.71
N ILE A 104 -2.16 3.42 -6.93
CA ILE A 104 -3.15 4.46 -7.26
C ILE A 104 -4.52 3.87 -7.64
N TYR A 105 -4.55 2.70 -8.28
CA TYR A 105 -5.74 2.15 -8.97
C TYR A 105 -5.85 0.61 -8.91
N GLY A 106 -5.12 -0.04 -8.01
CA GLY A 106 -4.92 -1.49 -8.03
C GLY A 106 -6.13 -2.32 -7.63
N ASP A 107 -7.03 -1.80 -6.81
CA ASP A 107 -8.34 -2.39 -6.51
C ASP A 107 -9.20 -2.51 -7.75
N GLU A 108 -9.28 -1.44 -8.54
CA GLU A 108 -10.05 -1.45 -9.78
C GLU A 108 -9.40 -2.31 -10.87
N MET A 109 -8.07 -2.39 -10.90
CA MET A 109 -7.38 -3.37 -11.77
C MET A 109 -7.72 -4.82 -11.40
N THR A 110 -7.87 -5.13 -10.11
CA THR A 110 -8.30 -6.47 -9.66
C THR A 110 -9.75 -6.75 -10.01
N ASN A 111 -10.67 -5.80 -9.79
CA ASN A 111 -12.09 -5.94 -10.15
C ASN A 111 -12.31 -6.25 -11.63
N ARG A 112 -11.35 -5.86 -12.48
CA ARG A 112 -11.37 -6.05 -13.93
C ARG A 112 -10.46 -7.17 -14.42
N GLU A 113 -9.91 -7.97 -13.51
CA GLU A 113 -9.07 -9.12 -13.82
C GLU A 113 -7.85 -8.76 -14.68
N ASN A 114 -7.29 -7.55 -14.52
CA ASN A 114 -6.12 -7.13 -15.28
C ASN A 114 -4.87 -7.91 -14.85
N GLY A 115 -4.10 -8.44 -15.81
CA GLY A 115 -2.91 -9.26 -15.53
C GLY A 115 -1.76 -8.54 -14.79
N PHE A 116 -1.79 -7.21 -14.68
CA PHE A 116 -0.85 -6.43 -13.86
C PHE A 116 -1.39 -6.04 -12.49
N ALA A 117 -2.61 -6.47 -12.13
CA ALA A 117 -3.07 -6.42 -10.75
C ALA A 117 -2.17 -7.32 -9.90
N LEU A 118 -1.40 -6.72 -8.99
CA LEU A 118 -0.46 -7.47 -8.17
C LEU A 118 -1.23 -8.36 -7.19
N SER A 119 -0.72 -9.56 -6.94
CA SER A 119 -1.15 -10.39 -5.82
C SER A 119 -0.07 -10.38 -4.73
N MET A 120 -0.47 -10.70 -3.50
CA MET A 120 0.49 -10.79 -2.41
C MET A 120 1.38 -12.02 -2.59
N GLN A 121 2.70 -11.80 -2.62
CA GLN A 121 3.68 -12.84 -2.90
C GLN A 121 4.97 -12.64 -2.11
N VAL A 122 5.57 -13.75 -1.71
CA VAL A 122 6.96 -13.79 -1.25
C VAL A 122 7.88 -13.59 -2.43
N ARG A 123 8.90 -12.75 -2.26
CA ARG A 123 9.88 -12.44 -3.30
C ARG A 123 11.30 -12.75 -2.84
N ARG A 124 12.07 -13.41 -3.71
CA ARG A 124 13.50 -13.68 -3.51
C ARG A 124 14.29 -13.17 -4.70
N LYS A 125 15.24 -12.26 -4.47
CA LYS A 125 16.01 -11.59 -5.54
C LYS A 125 15.12 -11.00 -6.64
N GLY A 126 13.94 -10.53 -6.25
CA GLY A 126 12.99 -9.93 -7.16
C GLY A 126 12.15 -10.91 -7.98
N GLN A 127 12.24 -12.23 -7.74
CA GLN A 127 11.42 -13.29 -8.34
C GLN A 127 10.36 -13.80 -7.35
N PRO A 128 9.19 -14.27 -7.83
CA PRO A 128 8.19 -14.90 -6.96
C PRO A 128 8.76 -16.19 -6.36
N VAL A 129 8.35 -16.49 -5.13
CA VAL A 129 8.57 -17.79 -4.49
C VAL A 129 7.20 -18.43 -4.36
N GLU A 130 6.98 -19.56 -5.03
CA GLU A 130 5.77 -20.34 -4.85
C GLU A 130 5.71 -20.90 -3.43
N LEU A 131 4.50 -20.96 -2.86
CA LEU A 131 4.27 -21.44 -1.49
C LEU A 131 4.15 -22.97 -1.48
N THR A 132 5.22 -23.64 -1.91
CA THR A 132 5.45 -25.08 -1.84
C THR A 132 6.72 -25.34 -1.04
N ALA A 133 6.83 -26.53 -0.41
CA ALA A 133 8.00 -26.87 0.40
C ALA A 133 9.30 -26.79 -0.42
N ASP A 134 9.31 -27.34 -1.64
CA ASP A 134 10.48 -27.37 -2.52
C ASP A 134 10.92 -25.97 -2.95
N SER A 135 9.96 -25.13 -3.39
CA SER A 135 10.26 -23.76 -3.82
C SER A 135 10.77 -22.89 -2.67
N ILE A 136 10.23 -23.06 -1.45
CA ILE A 136 10.70 -22.36 -0.26
C ILE A 136 12.11 -22.83 0.12
N ALA A 137 12.36 -24.13 0.17
CA ALA A 137 13.69 -24.68 0.46
C ALA A 137 14.75 -24.21 -0.55
N GLN A 138 14.40 -24.15 -1.84
CA GLN A 138 15.27 -23.64 -2.89
C GLN A 138 15.53 -22.12 -2.74
N ALA A 139 14.51 -21.33 -2.43
CA ALA A 139 14.65 -19.89 -2.25
C ALA A 139 15.47 -19.51 -0.99
N PHE A 140 15.38 -20.34 0.05
CA PHE A 140 16.02 -20.15 1.35
C PHE A 140 16.90 -21.36 1.73
N PRO A 141 18.06 -21.54 1.07
CA PRO A 141 18.91 -22.75 1.25
C PRO A 141 19.64 -22.82 2.61
N LYS A 142 19.58 -21.76 3.41
CA LYS A 142 20.12 -21.70 4.78
C LYS A 142 19.08 -21.01 5.67
N PRO A 143 17.90 -21.62 5.85
CA PRO A 143 16.84 -21.05 6.65
C PRO A 143 17.21 -21.15 8.12
N THR A 144 16.66 -20.25 8.92
CA THR A 144 16.76 -20.27 10.38
C THR A 144 15.36 -20.19 10.97
N GLY A 145 15.22 -20.57 12.24
CA GLY A 145 13.96 -20.41 12.97
C GLY A 145 13.60 -18.96 13.33
N ARG A 146 14.48 -18.01 12.96
CA ARG A 146 14.27 -16.57 13.14
C ARG A 146 13.97 -15.93 11.79
N ILE A 147 12.76 -15.41 11.59
CA ILE A 147 12.32 -14.84 10.30
C ILE A 147 12.06 -13.34 10.44
N ALA A 148 12.67 -12.54 9.55
CA ALA A 148 12.38 -11.11 9.44
C ALA A 148 11.59 -10.84 8.16
N VAL A 149 10.30 -10.53 8.30
CA VAL A 149 9.39 -10.28 7.17
C VAL A 149 9.34 -8.78 6.89
N PHE A 150 9.67 -8.39 5.67
CA PHE A 150 9.74 -7.02 5.22
C PHE A 150 8.55 -6.66 4.33
N VAL A 151 7.72 -5.72 4.78
CA VAL A 151 6.47 -5.30 4.13
C VAL A 151 6.60 -3.86 3.64
N HIS A 152 6.60 -3.64 2.32
CA HIS A 152 6.80 -2.32 1.74
C HIS A 152 5.59 -1.39 1.89
N GLY A 153 5.80 -0.10 1.64
CA GLY A 153 4.75 0.92 1.69
C GLY A 153 3.94 1.06 0.40
N TRP A 154 3.15 2.13 0.34
CA TRP A 154 2.29 2.50 -0.78
C TRP A 154 3.09 2.86 -2.04
N CYS A 155 2.64 2.40 -3.22
CA CYS A 155 3.30 2.60 -4.52
C CYS A 155 4.74 2.05 -4.60
N MET A 156 5.04 1.00 -3.83
CA MET A 156 6.39 0.43 -3.71
C MET A 156 6.40 -1.06 -4.05
N THR A 157 7.60 -1.62 -4.07
CA THR A 157 7.83 -3.07 -4.18
C THR A 157 8.78 -3.50 -3.06
N GLU A 158 9.01 -4.80 -2.92
CA GLU A 158 10.01 -5.35 -2.00
C GLU A 158 11.41 -4.75 -2.23
N ARG A 159 11.71 -4.27 -3.44
CA ARG A 159 13.02 -3.74 -3.80
C ARG A 159 13.34 -2.43 -3.08
N SER A 160 12.34 -1.76 -2.56
CA SER A 160 12.52 -0.51 -1.82
C SER A 160 13.39 -0.66 -0.57
N TRP A 161 13.49 -1.88 -0.02
CA TRP A 161 14.41 -2.21 1.06
C TRP A 161 15.90 -2.18 0.66
N TRP A 162 16.21 -2.10 -0.63
CA TRP A 162 17.56 -1.89 -1.16
C TRP A 162 17.88 -0.44 -1.48
N ARG A 163 17.02 0.52 -1.08
CA ARG A 163 17.26 1.93 -1.30
C ARG A 163 18.60 2.37 -0.68
N ALA A 164 19.40 3.09 -1.45
CA ALA A 164 20.63 3.69 -0.94
C ALA A 164 20.29 4.83 0.04
N PRO A 165 21.06 5.00 1.13
CA PRO A 165 20.94 6.16 2.00
C PRO A 165 21.12 7.46 1.20
N ARG A 166 20.33 8.48 1.54
CA ARG A 166 20.43 9.80 0.89
C ARG A 166 21.79 10.47 1.09
N THR A 167 22.48 10.15 2.19
CA THR A 167 23.82 10.67 2.51
C THR A 167 24.91 10.15 1.57
N GLY A 168 24.60 9.18 0.69
CA GLY A 168 25.55 8.60 -0.25
C GLY A 168 26.44 7.50 0.36
N GLU A 169 26.26 7.18 1.64
CA GLU A 169 26.95 6.08 2.30
C GLU A 169 26.57 4.73 1.69
N THR A 170 27.56 3.87 1.49
CA THR A 170 27.35 2.50 0.99
C THR A 170 26.91 1.58 2.14
N LEU A 171 25.64 1.66 2.53
CA LEU A 171 25.06 0.79 3.55
C LEU A 171 24.40 -0.45 2.94
N ARG A 172 24.66 -1.62 3.54
CA ARG A 172 23.92 -2.84 3.21
C ARG A 172 22.45 -2.70 3.67
N PRO A 173 21.48 -3.26 2.92
CA PRO A 173 20.07 -3.32 3.32
C PRO A 173 19.87 -3.93 4.71
N TYR A 174 18.80 -3.54 5.41
CA TYR A 174 18.47 -4.07 6.74
C TYR A 174 18.46 -5.60 6.79
N GLY A 175 17.77 -6.26 5.85
CA GLY A 175 17.70 -7.73 5.84
C GLY A 175 19.06 -8.42 5.75
N LYS A 176 20.03 -7.85 5.00
CA LYS A 176 21.40 -8.40 4.93
C LYS A 176 22.16 -8.20 6.25
N ARG A 177 21.94 -7.07 6.92
CA ARG A 177 22.61 -6.79 8.19
C ARG A 177 21.99 -7.62 9.32
N LEU A 178 20.66 -7.71 9.43
CA LEU A 178 19.99 -8.58 10.40
C LEU A 178 20.38 -10.05 10.25
N ARG A 179 20.53 -10.53 9.01
CA ARG A 179 21.04 -11.89 8.75
C ARG A 179 22.45 -12.09 9.31
N LYS A 180 23.32 -11.10 9.18
CA LYS A 180 24.72 -11.18 9.61
C LYS A 180 24.82 -11.05 11.13
N ASP A 181 24.10 -10.11 11.72
CA ASP A 181 24.34 -9.67 13.09
C ASP A 181 23.43 -10.39 14.11
N LEU A 182 22.26 -10.90 13.68
CA LEU A 182 21.25 -11.54 14.56
C LEU A 182 20.71 -12.88 14.00
N ASP A 183 21.28 -13.38 12.91
CA ASP A 183 20.93 -14.68 12.30
C ASP A 183 19.48 -14.78 11.75
N PHE A 184 18.76 -13.66 11.59
CA PHE A 184 17.44 -13.64 10.96
C PHE A 184 17.49 -14.01 9.48
N THR A 185 16.57 -14.85 9.02
CA THR A 185 16.31 -15.07 7.59
C THR A 185 15.38 -13.98 7.05
N PRO A 186 15.83 -13.10 6.15
CA PRO A 186 14.99 -12.03 5.63
C PRO A 186 14.06 -12.55 4.51
N VAL A 187 12.77 -12.36 4.72
CA VAL A 187 11.67 -12.64 3.78
C VAL A 187 11.08 -11.31 3.34
N PHE A 188 10.85 -11.12 2.05
CA PHE A 188 10.30 -9.87 1.53
C PHE A 188 9.00 -10.14 0.79
N VAL A 189 8.00 -9.29 1.00
CA VAL A 189 6.68 -9.43 0.40
C VAL A 189 6.45 -8.33 -0.61
N ARG A 190 5.85 -8.66 -1.76
CA ARG A 190 5.26 -7.73 -2.71
C ARG A 190 3.75 -7.89 -2.67
N TYR A 191 3.00 -6.80 -2.73
CA TYR A 191 1.54 -6.83 -2.74
C TYR A 191 0.94 -5.63 -3.48
N ASN A 192 -0.37 -5.66 -3.70
CA ASN A 192 -1.12 -4.57 -4.28
C ASN A 192 -1.48 -3.54 -3.21
N SER A 193 -0.69 -2.48 -3.09
CA SER A 193 -0.97 -1.40 -2.14
C SER A 193 -2.20 -0.55 -2.50
N GLY A 194 -2.92 -0.87 -3.58
CA GLY A 194 -4.22 -0.29 -3.91
C GLY A 194 -5.39 -0.99 -3.24
N HIS A 195 -5.25 -2.25 -2.80
CA HIS A 195 -6.29 -2.94 -2.02
C HIS A 195 -6.46 -2.32 -0.63
N HIS A 196 -7.61 -2.58 0.01
CA HIS A 196 -7.81 -2.19 1.40
C HIS A 196 -6.68 -2.75 2.28
N ILE A 197 -6.30 -1.99 3.30
CA ILE A 197 -5.26 -2.40 4.25
C ILE A 197 -5.68 -3.68 4.97
N SER A 198 -6.98 -3.84 5.24
CA SER A 198 -7.56 -5.05 5.84
C SER A 198 -7.48 -6.26 4.91
N GLU A 199 -7.80 -6.11 3.62
CA GLU A 199 -7.65 -7.17 2.62
C GLU A 199 -6.19 -7.61 2.48
N ASN A 200 -5.26 -6.65 2.40
CA ASN A 200 -3.83 -6.93 2.42
C ASN A 200 -3.39 -7.59 3.74
N GLY A 201 -3.96 -7.18 4.88
CA GLY A 201 -3.71 -7.79 6.18
C GLY A 201 -4.11 -9.27 6.20
N GLN A 202 -5.30 -9.61 5.69
CA GLN A 202 -5.76 -10.99 5.55
C GLN A 202 -4.84 -11.80 4.64
N ALA A 203 -4.53 -11.27 3.45
CA ALA A 203 -3.63 -11.95 2.51
C ALA A 203 -2.24 -12.20 3.14
N LEU A 204 -1.73 -11.25 3.93
CA LEU A 204 -0.45 -11.43 4.62
C LEU A 204 -0.56 -12.49 5.73
N ALA A 205 -1.65 -12.50 6.50
CA ALA A 205 -1.88 -13.51 7.52
C ALA A 205 -1.92 -14.94 6.93
N ASP A 206 -2.52 -15.09 5.74
CA ASP A 206 -2.63 -16.36 5.03
C ASP A 206 -1.28 -16.80 4.44
N VAL A 207 -0.53 -15.86 3.82
CA VAL A 207 0.84 -16.12 3.33
C VAL A 207 1.77 -16.51 4.47
N LEU A 208 1.70 -15.83 5.62
CA LEU A 208 2.52 -16.14 6.80
C LEU A 208 2.15 -17.49 7.42
N HIS A 209 0.87 -17.84 7.46
CA HIS A 209 0.43 -19.16 7.88
C HIS A 209 1.03 -20.25 6.98
N ARG A 210 0.90 -20.09 5.67
CA ARG A 210 1.45 -21.07 4.73
C ARG A 210 2.98 -21.15 4.77
N LEU A 211 3.65 -20.01 4.91
CA LEU A 211 5.11 -19.97 5.10
C LEU A 211 5.54 -20.69 6.37
N HIS A 212 4.81 -20.51 7.47
CA HIS A 212 5.12 -21.15 8.75
C HIS A 212 4.99 -22.68 8.66
N GLU A 213 3.94 -23.20 8.01
CA GLU A 213 3.76 -24.65 7.79
C GLU A 213 4.85 -25.26 6.92
N LEU A 214 5.31 -24.53 5.91
CA LEU A 214 6.26 -25.01 4.91
C LEU A 214 7.70 -24.63 5.20
N TRP A 215 7.96 -23.93 6.32
CA TRP A 215 9.31 -23.47 6.61
C TRP A 215 10.23 -24.67 6.87
N PRO A 216 11.45 -24.72 6.31
CA PRO A 216 12.28 -25.94 6.41
C PRO A 216 12.81 -26.25 7.82
N THR A 217 12.62 -25.35 8.78
CA THR A 217 13.02 -25.51 10.19
C THR A 217 11.90 -25.02 11.09
N ALA A 218 11.90 -25.40 12.38
CA ALA A 218 10.99 -24.81 13.36
C ALA A 218 11.12 -23.27 13.38
N VAL A 219 9.99 -22.58 13.51
CA VAL A 219 9.92 -21.11 13.51
C VAL A 219 9.58 -20.63 14.92
N ASP A 220 10.54 -20.02 15.59
CA ASP A 220 10.43 -19.66 17.02
C ASP A 220 10.35 -18.14 17.24
N ASP A 221 10.83 -17.35 16.26
CA ASP A 221 10.97 -15.90 16.36
C ASP A 221 10.67 -15.22 15.01
N VAL A 222 9.51 -14.58 14.92
CA VAL A 222 9.09 -13.80 13.77
C VAL A 222 9.11 -12.31 14.13
N VAL A 223 9.74 -11.52 13.28
CA VAL A 223 9.62 -10.05 13.29
C VAL A 223 8.98 -9.56 12.00
N LEU A 224 7.94 -8.74 12.13
CA LEU A 224 7.34 -8.01 11.01
C LEU A 224 7.93 -6.59 10.96
N ILE A 225 8.52 -6.20 9.84
CA ILE A 225 9.10 -4.87 9.63
C ILE A 225 8.36 -4.23 8.47
N GLY A 226 7.48 -3.29 8.79
CA GLY A 226 6.63 -2.60 7.84
C GLY A 226 7.05 -1.15 7.65
N HIS A 227 7.20 -0.70 6.40
CA HIS A 227 7.40 0.72 6.08
C HIS A 227 6.07 1.35 5.65
N SER A 228 5.74 2.53 6.19
CA SER A 228 4.53 3.27 5.83
C SER A 228 3.26 2.41 5.97
N MET A 229 2.44 2.32 4.92
CA MET A 229 1.32 1.38 4.79
C MET A 229 1.68 -0.06 5.21
N GLY A 230 2.89 -0.54 4.92
CA GLY A 230 3.31 -1.90 5.26
C GLY A 230 3.30 -2.20 6.76
N GLY A 231 3.49 -1.19 7.62
CA GLY A 231 3.33 -1.36 9.07
C GLY A 231 1.85 -1.46 9.49
N LEU A 232 0.94 -0.80 8.77
CA LEU A 232 -0.50 -0.95 8.97
C LEU A 232 -0.96 -2.35 8.51
N VAL A 233 -0.51 -2.79 7.33
CA VAL A 233 -0.75 -4.16 6.83
C VAL A 233 -0.22 -5.20 7.82
N SER A 234 0.97 -5.00 8.39
CA SER A 234 1.53 -5.91 9.41
C SER A 234 0.64 -5.99 10.66
N ARG A 235 0.14 -4.85 11.14
CA ARG A 235 -0.78 -4.81 12.30
C ARG A 235 -2.11 -5.49 11.99
N SER A 236 -2.67 -5.25 10.81
CA SER A 236 -3.90 -5.90 10.34
C SER A 236 -3.71 -7.42 10.21
N ALA A 237 -2.56 -7.87 9.67
CA ALA A 237 -2.23 -9.28 9.57
C ALA A 237 -2.10 -9.97 10.94
N CYS A 238 -1.54 -9.31 11.94
CA CYS A 238 -1.53 -9.84 13.31
C CYS A 238 -2.95 -10.03 13.86
N HIS A 239 -3.87 -9.10 13.59
CA HIS A 239 -5.25 -9.23 14.01
C HIS A 239 -5.94 -10.42 13.34
N TYR A 240 -5.91 -10.48 12.00
CA TYR A 240 -6.56 -11.56 11.25
C TYR A 240 -5.90 -12.92 11.48
N GLY A 241 -4.58 -12.96 11.66
CA GLY A 241 -3.87 -14.18 12.02
C GLY A 241 -4.33 -14.71 13.38
N ARG A 242 -4.53 -13.84 14.37
CA ARG A 242 -5.02 -14.24 15.69
C ARG A 242 -6.48 -14.65 15.64
N ASP A 243 -7.32 -13.90 14.92
CA ASP A 243 -8.75 -14.20 14.76
C ASP A 243 -9.00 -15.56 14.08
N ARG A 244 -8.05 -16.01 13.25
CA ARG A 244 -8.07 -17.30 12.56
C ARG A 244 -7.24 -18.39 13.24
N ASP A 245 -6.74 -18.14 14.45
CA ASP A 245 -5.88 -19.07 15.20
C ASP A 245 -4.65 -19.57 14.40
N HIS A 246 -4.06 -18.70 13.58
CA HIS A 246 -2.86 -19.04 12.82
C HIS A 246 -1.64 -19.15 13.76
N ALA A 247 -1.02 -20.33 13.80
CA ALA A 247 0.11 -20.66 14.68
C ALA A 247 1.33 -19.72 14.57
N TRP A 248 1.55 -19.08 13.41
CA TRP A 248 2.67 -18.14 13.26
C TRP A 248 2.57 -16.93 14.20
N THR A 249 1.36 -16.58 14.66
CA THR A 249 1.14 -15.45 15.57
C THR A 249 1.81 -15.64 16.93
N ASP A 250 1.92 -16.89 17.41
CA ASP A 250 2.61 -17.24 18.65
C ASP A 250 4.14 -17.10 18.55
N ALA A 251 4.67 -17.17 17.34
CA ALA A 251 6.09 -16.95 17.06
C ALA A 251 6.43 -15.46 16.90
N VAL A 252 5.45 -14.56 16.79
CA VAL A 252 5.73 -13.12 16.64
C VAL A 252 6.27 -12.54 17.93
N ARG A 253 7.49 -12.03 17.87
CA ARG A 253 8.14 -11.33 19.01
C ARG A 253 8.11 -9.83 18.84
N HIS A 254 8.20 -9.35 17.60
CA HIS A 254 8.28 -7.93 17.32
C HIS A 254 7.51 -7.51 16.08
N VAL A 255 6.88 -6.34 16.15
CA VAL A 255 6.33 -5.65 14.98
C VAL A 255 6.92 -4.25 14.95
N VAL A 256 7.64 -3.90 13.89
CA VAL A 256 8.32 -2.62 13.74
C VAL A 256 7.68 -1.81 12.64
N CYS A 257 7.08 -0.68 13.00
CA CYS A 257 6.41 0.23 12.09
C CYS A 257 7.31 1.45 11.78
N LEU A 258 7.81 1.54 10.54
CA LEU A 258 8.67 2.63 10.08
C LEU A 258 7.82 3.70 9.37
N GLY A 259 7.52 4.79 10.08
CA GLY A 259 6.76 5.92 9.54
C GLY A 259 5.30 5.59 9.19
N SER A 260 4.70 4.56 9.81
CA SER A 260 3.34 4.14 9.50
C SER A 260 2.30 5.16 9.97
N PRO A 261 1.36 5.61 9.12
CA PRO A 261 0.38 6.62 9.49
C PRO A 261 -0.77 6.02 10.32
N HIS A 262 -0.51 5.64 11.58
CA HIS A 262 -1.49 4.93 12.39
C HIS A 262 -2.76 5.71 12.67
N LEU A 263 -2.73 7.04 12.60
CA LEU A 263 -3.89 7.94 12.75
C LEU A 263 -4.22 8.67 11.44
N GLY A 264 -3.73 8.09 10.35
CA GLY A 264 -3.86 8.57 8.99
C GLY A 264 -2.80 9.59 8.54
N ALA A 265 -2.80 9.88 7.25
CA ALA A 265 -1.94 10.84 6.58
C ALA A 265 -2.69 12.16 6.30
N ASP A 266 -2.10 13.30 6.64
CA ASP A 266 -2.78 14.60 6.45
C ASP A 266 -2.90 15.01 4.98
N LEU A 267 -2.02 14.52 4.12
CA LEU A 267 -2.15 14.70 2.67
C LEU A 267 -3.48 14.11 2.19
N GLU A 268 -3.81 12.91 2.65
CA GLU A 268 -5.07 12.23 2.31
C GLU A 268 -6.30 12.96 2.87
N LYS A 269 -6.20 13.47 4.10
CA LYS A 269 -7.26 14.32 4.68
C LYS A 269 -7.46 15.59 3.86
N GLY A 270 -6.38 16.24 3.41
CA GLY A 270 -6.43 17.44 2.57
C GLY A 270 -7.05 17.20 1.20
N VAL A 271 -6.70 16.10 0.53
CA VAL A 271 -7.30 15.75 -0.76
C VAL A 271 -8.76 15.34 -0.62
N ASN A 272 -9.16 14.63 0.44
CA ASN A 272 -10.58 14.37 0.73
C ASN A 272 -11.37 15.66 0.96
N MET A 273 -10.82 16.62 1.72
CA MET A 273 -11.44 17.94 1.89
C MET A 273 -11.62 18.66 0.56
N ALA A 274 -10.59 18.65 -0.31
CA ALA A 274 -10.67 19.27 -1.63
C ALA A 274 -11.71 18.58 -2.52
N ALA A 275 -11.72 17.25 -2.57
CA ALA A 275 -12.71 16.48 -3.33
C ALA A 275 -14.13 16.76 -2.83
N TRP A 276 -14.36 16.79 -1.52
CA TRP A 276 -15.66 17.12 -0.93
C TRP A 276 -16.12 18.53 -1.29
N ALA A 277 -15.21 19.52 -1.28
CA ALA A 277 -15.53 20.90 -1.67
C ALA A 277 -15.85 21.00 -3.17
N LEU A 278 -15.07 20.34 -4.03
CA LEU A 278 -15.29 20.29 -5.47
C LEU A 278 -16.59 19.55 -5.84
N ALA A 279 -17.03 18.58 -5.04
CA ALA A 279 -18.30 17.89 -5.26
C ALA A 279 -19.53 18.82 -5.11
N LYS A 280 -19.38 19.99 -4.46
CA LYS A 280 -20.48 20.93 -4.23
C LYS A 280 -20.93 21.64 -5.51
N LEU A 281 -20.05 21.86 -6.48
CA LEU A 281 -20.37 22.56 -7.73
C LEU A 281 -20.44 21.59 -8.91
N PRO A 282 -21.48 21.62 -9.75
CA PRO A 282 -21.63 20.72 -10.91
C PRO A 282 -20.41 20.69 -11.83
N GLU A 283 -19.80 21.85 -12.09
CA GLU A 283 -18.63 22.02 -12.97
C GLU A 283 -17.36 21.30 -12.47
N THR A 284 -17.26 21.10 -11.16
CA THR A 284 -16.09 20.48 -10.53
C THR A 284 -16.36 19.08 -10.01
N ARG A 285 -17.58 18.54 -10.18
CA ARG A 285 -17.92 17.16 -9.78
C ARG A 285 -17.08 16.11 -10.50
N GLY A 286 -16.78 16.31 -11.79
CA GLY A 286 -15.89 15.41 -12.53
C GLY A 286 -14.47 15.35 -11.93
N LEU A 287 -13.95 16.51 -11.49
CA LEU A 287 -12.66 16.58 -10.80
C LEU A 287 -12.73 15.95 -9.40
N ALA A 288 -13.83 16.15 -8.67
CA ALA A 288 -14.06 15.48 -7.39
C ALA A 288 -14.13 13.95 -7.53
N ALA A 289 -14.87 13.46 -8.54
CA ALA A 289 -14.97 12.03 -8.85
C ALA A 289 -13.60 11.45 -9.24
N PHE A 290 -12.82 12.17 -10.04
CA PHE A 290 -11.44 11.79 -10.36
C PHE A 290 -10.54 11.73 -9.12
N LEU A 291 -10.61 12.73 -8.24
CA LEU A 291 -9.90 12.70 -6.95
C LEU A 291 -10.41 11.56 -6.05
N ASN A 292 -11.67 11.14 -6.15
CA ASN A 292 -12.21 10.00 -5.41
C ASN A 292 -11.95 8.63 -6.09
N THR A 293 -11.41 8.62 -7.31
CA THR A 293 -10.99 7.40 -8.03
C THR A 293 -9.71 6.79 -7.47
N ARG A 294 -9.11 7.42 -6.45
CA ARG A 294 -7.97 6.88 -5.70
C ARG A 294 -8.36 5.53 -5.07
N SER A 295 -7.44 4.59 -5.14
CA SER A 295 -7.61 3.22 -4.66
C SER A 295 -8.08 3.12 -3.21
N ALA A 296 -8.76 2.02 -2.89
CA ALA A 296 -9.15 1.61 -1.55
C ALA A 296 -8.03 1.79 -0.50
N GLY A 297 -6.82 1.32 -0.79
CA GLY A 297 -5.67 1.45 0.11
C GLY A 297 -5.29 2.89 0.42
N VAL A 298 -5.43 3.81 -0.55
CA VAL A 298 -5.22 5.25 -0.33
C VAL A 298 -6.31 5.84 0.57
N LYS A 299 -7.56 5.41 0.40
CA LYS A 299 -8.67 5.85 1.26
C LYS A 299 -8.48 5.38 2.70
N ASP A 300 -8.02 4.15 2.92
CA ASP A 300 -7.73 3.60 4.25
C ASP A 300 -6.61 4.37 4.98
N LEU A 301 -5.60 4.87 4.25
CA LEU A 301 -4.54 5.72 4.81
C LEU A 301 -5.07 7.05 5.37
N ARG A 302 -6.30 7.47 5.07
CA ARG A 302 -6.89 8.70 5.61
C ARG A 302 -6.99 8.67 7.13
N TYR A 303 -7.26 7.50 7.71
CA TYR A 303 -7.35 7.30 9.15
C TYR A 303 -6.47 6.17 9.67
N GLY A 304 -5.87 5.38 8.79
CA GLY A 304 -5.17 4.15 9.16
C GLY A 304 -6.17 3.05 9.50
N ALA A 305 -7.17 2.85 8.63
CA ALA A 305 -8.13 1.75 8.74
C ALA A 305 -7.41 0.41 8.63
N LEU A 306 -7.68 -0.50 9.57
CA LEU A 306 -6.99 -1.79 9.68
C LEU A 306 -7.94 -2.96 9.52
N LEU A 307 -9.23 -2.75 9.78
CA LEU A 307 -10.27 -3.77 9.81
C LEU A 307 -11.27 -3.55 8.68
N HIS A 308 -12.03 -4.60 8.36
CA HIS A 308 -13.06 -4.56 7.32
C HIS A 308 -14.24 -3.67 7.75
N GLU A 309 -14.56 -3.72 9.04
CA GLU A 309 -15.61 -2.95 9.71
C GLU A 309 -15.33 -1.44 9.70
N ASP A 310 -14.06 -1.04 9.50
CA ASP A 310 -13.69 0.37 9.43
C ASP A 310 -14.23 1.06 8.16
N TRP A 311 -14.60 0.29 7.11
CA TRP A 311 -15.01 0.82 5.81
C TRP A 311 -16.23 0.16 5.14
N ARG A 312 -16.57 -1.11 5.42
CA ARG A 312 -17.57 -1.90 4.65
C ARG A 312 -18.95 -1.27 4.53
N ASP A 313 -19.43 -0.63 5.59
CA ASP A 313 -20.82 -0.16 5.70
C ASP A 313 -20.92 1.37 5.74
N CYS A 314 -19.97 2.06 5.10
CA CYS A 314 -19.95 3.51 5.05
C CYS A 314 -19.55 4.06 3.67
N ASP A 315 -19.90 5.32 3.41
CA ASP A 315 -19.41 6.03 2.24
C ASP A 315 -17.90 6.30 2.42
N PRO A 316 -17.02 5.70 1.60
CA PRO A 316 -15.57 5.88 1.73
C PRO A 316 -15.12 7.33 1.46
N ASP A 317 -15.99 8.15 0.88
CA ASP A 317 -15.74 9.57 0.60
C ASP A 317 -16.44 10.50 1.61
N GLU A 318 -17.05 9.97 2.69
CA GLU A 318 -17.63 10.76 3.79
C GLU A 318 -16.58 11.74 4.38
N PHE A 319 -17.02 12.97 4.63
CA PHE A 319 -16.14 14.05 5.06
C PHE A 319 -15.66 13.86 6.51
N LEU A 320 -14.34 13.66 6.67
CA LEU A 320 -13.62 13.78 7.95
C LEU A 320 -14.17 13.00 9.15
N ARG A 321 -14.88 11.88 8.91
CA ARG A 321 -15.37 11.00 9.97
C ARG A 321 -14.45 9.80 10.17
N ASP A 322 -13.74 9.78 11.30
CA ASP A 322 -12.93 8.65 11.74
C ASP A 322 -13.83 7.60 12.41
N ARG A 323 -13.94 6.42 11.78
CA ARG A 323 -14.71 5.26 12.29
C ARG A 323 -13.81 4.15 12.82
N CYS A 324 -12.48 4.33 12.70
CA CYS A 324 -11.52 3.30 13.01
C CYS A 324 -11.51 2.98 14.50
N GLN A 325 -11.55 1.69 14.82
CA GLN A 325 -11.31 1.21 16.17
C GLN A 325 -9.84 0.89 16.37
N GLU A 326 -9.39 0.92 17.63
CA GLU A 326 -8.02 0.52 17.94
C GLU A 326 -7.90 -1.02 17.93
N VAL A 327 -6.96 -1.52 17.12
CA VAL A 327 -6.70 -2.95 16.99
C VAL A 327 -5.73 -3.41 18.07
N PRO A 328 -6.13 -4.36 18.94
CA PRO A 328 -5.25 -4.89 19.99
C PRO A 328 -3.96 -5.48 19.42
N PHE A 329 -2.86 -5.30 20.14
CA PHE A 329 -1.60 -5.97 19.85
C PHE A 329 -1.67 -7.46 20.18
N LEU A 330 -0.81 -8.26 19.54
CA LEU A 330 -0.56 -9.63 20.01
C LEU A 330 0.00 -9.58 21.43
N PRO A 331 -0.54 -10.37 22.37
CA PRO A 331 -0.26 -10.22 23.81
C PRO A 331 1.21 -10.47 24.19
N HIS A 332 1.94 -11.23 23.36
CA HIS A 332 3.33 -11.61 23.61
C HIS A 332 4.35 -10.87 22.72
N ALA A 333 3.87 -9.98 21.84
CA ALA A 333 4.73 -9.26 20.90
C ALA A 333 4.92 -7.80 21.32
N VAL A 334 6.13 -7.29 21.13
CA VAL A 334 6.44 -5.88 21.35
C VAL A 334 6.33 -5.11 20.04
N TYR A 335 5.53 -4.05 20.07
CA TYR A 335 5.32 -3.19 18.92
C TYR A 335 6.19 -1.94 19.04
N HIS A 336 6.96 -1.67 17.99
CA HIS A 336 7.89 -0.56 17.90
C HIS A 336 7.44 0.41 16.83
N PHE A 337 7.74 1.70 17.03
CA PHE A 337 7.48 2.72 16.03
C PHE A 337 8.72 3.57 15.76
N VAL A 338 8.88 3.97 14.50
CA VAL A 338 9.83 5.00 14.10
C VAL A 338 9.05 6.15 13.48
N SER A 339 9.28 7.36 13.96
CA SER A 339 8.72 8.58 13.41
C SER A 339 9.83 9.56 13.00
N THR A 340 9.54 10.44 12.03
CA THR A 340 10.49 11.48 11.64
C THR A 340 9.80 12.78 11.21
N THR A 341 10.56 13.87 11.24
CA THR A 341 10.19 15.19 10.72
C THR A 341 11.13 15.60 9.60
N ALA A 342 10.61 16.24 8.55
CA ALA A 342 11.46 16.75 7.46
C ALA A 342 12.31 17.95 7.90
N ALA A 343 11.79 18.78 8.80
CA ALA A 343 12.51 19.94 9.31
C ALA A 343 13.45 19.58 10.49
N PRO A 344 14.55 20.33 10.69
CA PRO A 344 15.44 20.20 11.84
C PRO A 344 14.70 20.39 13.19
N ARG A 345 15.29 19.88 14.28
CA ARG A 345 14.69 19.81 15.63
C ARG A 345 14.01 21.10 16.13
N ALA A 346 14.48 22.28 15.72
CA ALA A 346 13.92 23.57 16.12
C ALA A 346 12.55 23.90 15.46
N VAL A 347 12.20 23.27 14.32
CA VAL A 347 10.98 23.55 13.53
C VAL A 347 10.18 22.27 13.20
N GLY A 348 10.74 21.09 13.50
CA GLY A 348 10.26 19.76 13.07
C GLY A 348 8.87 19.33 13.52
N LEU A 349 8.38 19.80 14.68
CA LEU A 349 7.17 19.20 15.30
C LEU A 349 5.86 19.41 14.53
N ILE A 350 5.84 20.35 13.57
CA ILE A 350 4.65 20.70 12.77
C ILE A 350 4.74 20.13 11.34
N MET A 351 5.96 19.94 10.83
CA MET A 351 6.22 19.47 9.48
C MET A 351 6.63 17.99 9.53
N GLY A 352 5.72 17.10 9.13
CA GLY A 352 5.98 15.66 9.04
C GLY A 352 7.09 15.32 8.05
N ASP A 353 7.25 14.05 7.71
CA ASP A 353 8.28 13.56 6.79
C ASP A 353 7.96 13.76 5.29
N HIS A 354 7.09 14.74 5.01
CA HIS A 354 6.35 15.01 3.77
C HIS A 354 5.12 14.12 3.51
N LEU A 355 4.91 13.05 4.27
CA LEU A 355 3.73 12.18 4.10
C LEU A 355 3.00 11.92 5.43
N VAL A 356 3.75 11.71 6.51
CA VAL A 356 3.22 11.31 7.81
C VAL A 356 3.71 12.26 8.90
N ARG A 357 2.79 12.74 9.75
CA ARG A 357 3.14 13.51 10.95
C ARG A 357 3.69 12.58 12.04
N PRO A 358 4.66 13.03 12.85
CA PRO A 358 5.24 12.21 13.92
C PRO A 358 4.21 11.69 14.92
N LYS A 359 3.19 12.49 15.25
CA LYS A 359 2.10 12.07 16.14
C LYS A 359 1.28 10.92 15.57
N SER A 360 1.03 10.92 14.25
CA SER A 360 0.35 9.81 13.58
C SER A 360 1.23 8.55 13.59
N ALA A 361 2.53 8.70 13.30
CA ALA A 361 3.49 7.61 13.37
C ALA A 361 3.71 7.04 14.78
N ALA A 362 3.61 7.87 15.82
CA ALA A 362 3.67 7.44 17.22
C ALA A 362 2.32 6.95 17.75
N GLY A 363 1.25 6.99 16.95
CA GLY A 363 -0.09 6.59 17.36
C GLY A 363 -0.70 7.47 18.47
N VAL A 364 -0.31 8.75 18.56
CA VAL A 364 -0.78 9.69 19.58
C VAL A 364 -1.82 10.65 19.01
N GLY A 365 -3.10 10.36 19.27
CA GLY A 365 -4.25 11.13 18.78
C GLY A 365 -5.13 11.66 19.91
N ARG A 366 -6.13 12.47 19.55
CA ARG A 366 -7.16 12.96 20.49
C ARG A 366 -8.26 11.93 20.71
N SER A 367 -8.74 11.31 19.63
CA SER A 367 -9.82 10.32 19.62
C SER A 367 -9.33 8.89 19.77
N ARG A 368 -8.19 8.56 19.13
CA ARG A 368 -7.59 7.22 19.13
C ARG A 368 -6.13 7.29 19.54
N LYS A 369 -5.70 6.29 20.30
CA LYS A 369 -4.31 6.12 20.73
C LYS A 369 -3.90 4.66 20.54
N VAL A 370 -2.83 4.46 19.78
CA VAL A 370 -2.21 3.14 19.65
C VAL A 370 -1.39 2.87 20.91
N PRO A 371 -1.43 1.67 21.52
CA PRO A 371 -0.78 1.37 22.80
C PRO A 371 0.74 1.19 22.68
N PHE A 372 1.42 2.01 21.87
CA PHE A 372 2.88 2.03 21.83
C PHE A 372 3.46 2.56 23.14
N GLU A 373 4.46 1.84 23.65
CA GLU A 373 5.28 2.33 24.75
C GLU A 373 6.38 3.26 24.23
N ALA A 374 6.64 4.35 24.94
CA ALA A 374 7.66 5.32 24.55
C ALA A 374 9.07 4.71 24.47
N ALA A 375 9.37 3.69 25.30
CA ALA A 375 10.64 2.96 25.29
C ALA A 375 10.89 2.18 23.98
N HIS A 376 9.81 1.83 23.28
CA HIS A 376 9.80 1.12 21.99
C HIS A 376 9.63 2.08 20.79
N GLY A 377 9.81 3.38 21.04
CA GLY A 377 9.80 4.42 20.01
C GLY A 377 11.19 4.90 19.61
N LEU A 378 11.30 5.38 18.37
CA LEU A 378 12.40 6.20 17.89
C LEU A 378 11.84 7.41 17.13
N THR A 379 12.26 8.62 17.49
CA THR A 379 11.90 9.84 16.77
C THR A 379 13.14 10.50 16.22
N LEU A 380 13.22 10.63 14.90
CA LEU A 380 14.30 11.28 14.17
C LEU A 380 13.83 12.62 13.58
N THR A 381 14.78 13.42 13.08
CA THR A 381 14.49 14.72 12.44
C THR A 381 15.42 14.93 11.26
N GLY A 382 15.01 15.74 10.28
CA GLY A 382 15.82 16.01 9.08
C GLY A 382 15.82 14.88 8.05
N LEU A 383 14.88 13.94 8.17
CA LEU A 383 14.73 12.80 7.26
C LEU A 383 13.39 12.90 6.52
N ASN A 384 13.39 12.58 5.23
CA ASN A 384 12.14 12.36 4.49
C ASN A 384 11.62 10.93 4.74
N HIS A 385 10.36 10.70 4.38
CA HIS A 385 9.66 9.43 4.61
C HIS A 385 10.42 8.18 4.12
N PHE A 386 11.18 8.32 3.04
CA PHE A 386 11.88 7.21 2.43
C PHE A 386 13.31 7.01 2.94
N ASP A 387 13.89 7.99 3.63
CA ASP A 387 15.17 7.83 4.30
C ASP A 387 15.07 6.73 5.38
N LEU A 388 13.86 6.46 5.90
CA LEU A 388 13.56 5.41 6.86
C LEU A 388 13.85 3.98 6.35
N LEU A 389 13.90 3.77 5.03
CA LEU A 389 14.11 2.44 4.44
C LEU A 389 15.53 1.92 4.60
N ASN A 390 16.51 2.81 4.84
CA ASN A 390 17.90 2.43 5.04
C ASN A 390 18.71 3.54 5.74
N HIS A 391 18.35 3.84 6.99
CA HIS A 391 19.06 4.75 7.87
C HIS A 391 19.91 4.00 8.92
N PRO A 392 21.15 4.45 9.23
CA PRO A 392 22.03 3.81 10.22
C PRO A 392 21.42 3.80 11.62
N SER A 393 20.96 4.94 12.15
CA SER A 393 20.40 4.99 13.52
C SER A 393 19.13 4.15 13.72
N ILE A 394 18.36 3.92 12.64
CA ILE A 394 17.22 3.00 12.70
C ILE A 394 17.74 1.56 12.80
N TYR A 395 18.81 1.22 12.09
CA TYR A 395 19.41 -0.10 12.19
C TYR A 395 19.99 -0.37 13.59
N ASP A 396 20.67 0.59 14.19
CA ASP A 396 21.19 0.44 15.55
C ASP A 396 20.06 0.16 16.54
N LYS A 397 18.90 0.80 16.33
CA LYS A 397 17.71 0.57 17.14
C LYS A 397 17.06 -0.78 16.84
N LEU A 398 17.00 -1.22 15.57
CA LEU A 398 16.58 -2.57 15.21
C LEU A 398 17.46 -3.63 15.88
N LEU A 399 18.78 -3.45 15.89
CA LEU A 399 19.69 -4.35 16.60
C LEU A 399 19.37 -4.42 18.09
N ALA A 400 19.24 -3.26 18.74
CA ALA A 400 18.93 -3.21 20.17
C ALA A 400 17.58 -3.87 20.50
N TRP A 401 16.55 -3.63 19.68
CA TRP A 401 15.21 -4.18 19.89
C TRP A 401 15.14 -5.69 19.64
N LEU A 402 15.80 -6.19 18.61
CA LEU A 402 15.65 -7.58 18.13
C LEU A 402 16.71 -8.53 18.70
N ALA A 403 17.65 -8.02 19.50
CA ALA A 403 18.68 -8.83 20.15
C ALA A 403 18.13 -9.77 21.23
N HIS A 404 16.97 -9.46 21.81
CA HIS A 404 16.37 -10.24 22.89
C HIS A 404 14.89 -10.50 22.60
N SER A 405 14.44 -11.74 22.75
CA SER A 405 13.01 -12.05 22.73
C SER A 405 12.33 -11.40 23.96
N PRO A 406 11.14 -10.80 23.81
CA PRO A 406 10.38 -10.29 24.94
C PRO A 406 10.14 -11.42 25.95
N ALA A 407 10.21 -11.10 27.25
CA ALA A 407 9.78 -12.04 28.28
C ALA A 407 8.29 -12.32 28.08
N LEU A 408 7.90 -13.60 28.00
CA LEU A 408 6.50 -13.99 28.05
C LEU A 408 5.93 -13.49 29.38
N ALA A 409 4.96 -12.58 29.32
CA ALA A 409 4.22 -12.19 30.51
C ALA A 409 3.59 -13.46 31.09
N GLN A 410 4.02 -13.85 32.29
CA GLN A 410 3.39 -14.95 33.02
C GLN A 410 1.94 -14.52 33.26
N SER A 411 1.00 -15.29 32.72
CA SER A 411 -0.41 -15.16 33.06
C SER A 411 -0.53 -15.32 34.57
N GLU A 412 -0.84 -14.23 35.29
CA GLU A 412 -1.30 -14.34 36.66
C GLU A 412 -2.55 -15.22 36.66
N SER A 413 -2.39 -16.46 37.15
CA SER A 413 -3.51 -17.32 37.47
C SER A 413 -4.28 -16.65 38.60
N VAL A 414 -5.39 -16.00 38.27
CA VAL A 414 -6.35 -15.57 39.28
C VAL A 414 -7.00 -16.84 39.83
N GLY A 415 -6.59 -17.22 41.04
CA GLY A 415 -7.25 -18.22 41.87
C GLY A 415 -8.46 -17.69 42.60
#